data_AF-A0A5N8Z8Y1-F1
#
_entry.id   AF-A0A5N8Z8Y1-F1
#
_cell.length_a   1.000
_cell.length_b   1.000
_cell.length_c   1.000
_cell.angle_alpha   90.00
_cell.angle_beta   90.00
_cell.angle_gamma   90.00
#
_symmetry.space_group_name_H-M   'P 1'
#
loop_
_entity.id
_entity.type
_entity.pdbx_description
1 polymer ?
#
loop_
_entity_poly.entity_id
_entity_poly.type
_entity_poly.pdbx_seq_one_letter_code
_entity_poly.pdbx_strand_id
1 'polypeptide(L)'
;GYWFNVGLKSTVNLTVNTDGTVALVEGSTDIGGTRTSISMQAAEILGIPVTDLRPSVGDTETAGYADVTGGSRTTYATGFAAVKAAENLIEVLKDRCSVIWSIDKNDIDFDNGTFFATKDPELKFTFKELAANLDSTGGPAAASGSVDLESAGGAFGTHIVDLDVDPDTGKTDVVRYTAVQDVGTTIYPAYCIGNIQGGVVQGIGWGLNEEYFMTKDGAQANTSYLDYRMPTALDLPNIDVVLVEKPNPGHPFGVRGVGEVPICPPIAAIGDALHNALGKRFYDAPMKPGRILNVLGKITD
;
A
#
# COMPACT_ATOMS: atom_id res chain seq x y z
N GLY A 1 13.24 4.06 -11.60
CA GLY A 1 11.97 4.65 -11.16
C GLY A 1 12.14 5.29 -9.81
N TYR A 2 11.48 6.43 -9.62
CA TYR A 2 11.48 7.17 -8.36
C TYR A 2 10.05 7.64 -8.07
N TRP A 3 9.62 7.49 -6.82
CA TRP A 3 8.37 8.09 -6.34
C TRP A 3 8.58 8.71 -4.96
N PHE A 4 8.02 9.90 -4.76
CA PHE A 4 8.08 10.60 -3.47
C PHE A 4 6.93 10.09 -2.59
N ASN A 5 7.23 9.27 -1.58
CA ASN A 5 6.19 8.77 -0.68
C ASN A 5 5.77 9.86 0.30
N VAL A 6 4.50 10.21 0.32
CA VAL A 6 4.01 11.34 1.12
C VAL A 6 3.66 10.88 2.54
N GLY A 7 3.82 11.77 3.52
CA GLY A 7 3.38 11.60 4.91
C GLY A 7 1.94 12.08 5.08
N LEU A 8 1.69 13.15 5.85
CA LEU A 8 0.38 13.77 6.13
C LEU A 8 -0.44 13.05 7.20
N LYS A 9 -1.66 13.56 7.45
CA LYS A 9 -2.47 13.23 8.60
C LYS A 9 -3.27 11.95 8.38
N SER A 10 -3.32 11.11 9.41
CA SER A 10 -4.20 9.94 9.46
C SER A 10 -4.68 9.70 10.87
N THR A 11 -5.89 9.16 11.00
CA THR A 11 -6.46 8.72 12.26
C THR A 11 -7.04 7.30 12.13
N VAL A 12 -6.87 6.50 13.19
CA VAL A 12 -7.48 5.18 13.35
C VAL A 12 -8.11 5.09 14.75
N ASN A 13 -9.30 4.49 14.82
CA ASN A 13 -9.99 4.22 16.07
C ASN A 13 -10.09 2.71 16.30
N LEU A 14 -9.87 2.26 17.53
CA LEU A 14 -10.00 0.87 17.96
C LEU A 14 -11.03 0.76 19.09
N THR A 15 -11.89 -0.26 19.03
CA THR A 15 -12.85 -0.60 20.09
C THR A 15 -12.83 -2.10 20.36
N VAL A 16 -12.73 -2.48 21.63
CA VAL A 16 -12.70 -3.90 22.05
C VAL A 16 -14.12 -4.42 22.26
N ASN A 17 -14.42 -5.58 21.69
CA ASN A 17 -15.64 -6.33 21.94
C ASN A 17 -15.42 -7.36 23.08
N THR A 18 -16.48 -7.76 23.75
CA THR A 18 -16.43 -8.69 24.89
C THR A 18 -15.94 -10.10 24.53
N ASP A 19 -15.92 -10.46 23.24
CA ASP A 19 -15.39 -11.73 22.74
C ASP A 19 -13.88 -11.70 22.45
N GLY A 20 -13.23 -10.56 22.68
CA GLY A 20 -11.80 -10.33 22.42
C GLY A 20 -11.49 -9.82 21.02
N THR A 21 -12.49 -9.66 20.15
CA THR A 21 -12.28 -9.04 18.82
C THR A 21 -12.16 -7.52 18.95
N VAL A 22 -11.50 -6.90 17.98
CA VAL A 22 -11.26 -5.45 17.95
C VAL A 22 -11.83 -4.85 16.68
N ALA A 23 -12.80 -3.97 16.82
CA ALA A 23 -13.27 -3.13 15.71
C ALA A 23 -12.22 -2.07 15.41
N LEU A 24 -11.84 -1.94 14.13
CA LEU A 24 -10.89 -0.94 13.65
C LEU A 24 -11.57 -0.07 12.61
N VAL A 25 -11.64 1.23 12.86
CA VAL A 25 -12.16 2.21 11.90
C VAL A 25 -11.00 3.06 11.40
N GLU A 26 -10.68 2.94 10.11
CA GLU A 26 -9.66 3.76 9.45
C GLU A 26 -10.29 4.95 8.72
N GLY A 27 -9.62 6.11 8.78
CA GLY A 27 -10.03 7.31 8.05
C GLY A 27 -9.67 7.31 6.56
N SER A 28 -8.70 6.50 6.15
CA SER A 28 -8.27 6.44 4.75
C SER A 28 -9.21 5.58 3.91
N THR A 29 -9.52 6.03 2.69
CA THR A 29 -10.28 5.23 1.72
C THR A 29 -9.46 4.03 1.25
N ASP A 30 -10.05 2.83 1.31
CA ASP A 30 -9.44 1.61 0.78
C ASP A 30 -9.71 1.48 -0.73
N ILE A 31 -8.66 1.64 -1.53
CA ILE A 31 -8.67 1.44 -2.99
C ILE A 31 -7.71 0.33 -3.45
N GLY A 32 -7.10 -0.41 -2.52
CA GLY A 32 -5.97 -1.29 -2.83
C GLY A 32 -5.65 -2.37 -1.80
N GLY A 33 -6.57 -2.64 -0.86
CA GLY A 33 -6.42 -3.64 0.20
C GLY A 33 -5.84 -3.09 1.51
N THR A 34 -6.03 -1.79 1.79
CA THR A 34 -5.41 -1.11 2.93
C THR A 34 -5.94 -1.60 4.27
N ARG A 35 -7.23 -1.92 4.36
CA ARG A 35 -7.89 -2.46 5.57
C ARG A 35 -7.14 -3.65 6.18
N THR A 36 -6.72 -4.60 5.34
CA THR A 36 -5.94 -5.77 5.78
C THR A 36 -4.57 -5.33 6.30
N SER A 37 -3.84 -4.52 5.52
CA SER A 37 -2.48 -4.09 5.88
C SER A 37 -2.42 -3.22 7.14
N ILE A 38 -3.45 -2.44 7.42
CA ILE A 38 -3.56 -1.58 8.61
C ILE A 38 -3.97 -2.43 9.82
N SER A 39 -4.88 -3.39 9.63
CA SER A 39 -5.24 -4.36 10.67
C SER A 39 -4.05 -5.20 11.12
N MET A 40 -3.19 -5.63 10.18
CA MET A 40 -1.98 -6.40 10.53
C MET A 40 -1.05 -5.61 11.44
N GLN A 41 -0.90 -4.31 11.21
CA GLN A 41 -0.05 -3.45 12.03
C GLN A 41 -0.63 -3.23 13.44
N ALA A 42 -1.95 -3.04 13.57
CA ALA A 42 -2.59 -3.00 14.89
C ALA A 42 -2.49 -4.35 15.62
N ALA A 43 -2.77 -5.45 14.91
CA ALA A 43 -2.74 -6.81 15.45
C ALA A 43 -1.36 -7.18 16.00
N GLU A 44 -0.29 -6.78 15.31
CA GLU A 44 1.10 -6.98 15.75
C GLU A 44 1.36 -6.32 17.11
N ILE A 45 0.96 -5.05 17.28
CA ILE A 45 1.10 -4.34 18.56
C ILE A 45 0.24 -4.97 19.65
N LEU A 46 -0.99 -5.37 19.32
CA LEU A 46 -1.91 -6.00 20.26
C LEU A 46 -1.57 -7.47 20.55
N GLY A 47 -0.60 -8.07 19.85
CA GLY A 47 -0.25 -9.49 20.00
C GLY A 47 -1.45 -10.44 19.83
N ILE A 48 -2.42 -10.08 19.00
CA ILE A 48 -3.60 -10.91 18.70
C ILE A 48 -3.63 -11.30 17.22
N PRO A 49 -4.30 -12.39 16.84
CA PRO A 49 -4.48 -12.73 15.44
C PRO A 49 -5.16 -11.60 14.66
N VAL A 50 -4.68 -11.30 13.44
CA VAL A 50 -5.36 -10.33 12.56
C VAL A 50 -6.81 -10.75 12.24
N THR A 51 -7.13 -12.05 12.34
CA THR A 51 -8.49 -12.57 12.21
C THR A 51 -9.41 -12.16 13.35
N ASP A 52 -8.90 -11.54 14.41
CA ASP A 52 -9.68 -10.96 15.51
C ASP A 52 -9.89 -9.44 15.32
N LEU A 53 -9.30 -8.84 14.28
CA LEU A 53 -9.58 -7.47 13.88
C LEU A 53 -10.81 -7.43 12.96
N ARG A 54 -11.63 -6.38 13.10
CA ARG A 54 -12.82 -6.12 12.27
C ARG A 54 -12.66 -4.74 11.63
N PRO A 55 -11.92 -4.63 10.51
CA PRO A 55 -11.67 -3.34 9.88
C PRO A 55 -12.87 -2.83 9.08
N SER A 56 -13.12 -1.53 9.19
CA SER A 56 -14.01 -0.76 8.33
C SER A 56 -13.35 0.55 7.91
N VAL A 57 -13.69 1.00 6.71
CA VAL A 57 -13.46 2.39 6.29
C VAL A 57 -14.70 3.15 6.69
N GLY A 58 -14.58 4.10 7.61
CA GLY A 58 -15.72 4.92 8.03
C GLY A 58 -16.09 5.99 6.99
N ASP A 59 -17.24 6.62 7.18
CA ASP A 59 -17.60 7.84 6.45
C ASP A 59 -17.05 9.09 7.16
N THR A 60 -17.24 10.27 6.58
CA THR A 60 -16.75 11.51 7.19
C THR A 60 -17.48 11.90 8.49
N GLU A 61 -18.60 11.24 8.82
CA GLU A 61 -19.31 11.46 10.10
C GLU A 61 -18.76 10.57 11.22
N THR A 62 -18.16 9.43 10.88
CA THR A 62 -17.79 8.36 11.82
C THR A 62 -16.29 8.08 11.87
N ALA A 63 -15.55 8.32 10.79
CA ALA A 63 -14.12 8.10 10.72
C ALA A 63 -13.34 9.30 11.29
N GLY A 64 -12.18 9.02 11.88
CA GLY A 64 -11.22 10.07 12.16
C GLY A 64 -10.66 10.67 10.87
N TYR A 65 -10.26 11.94 10.90
CA TYR A 65 -9.72 12.61 9.72
C TYR A 65 -8.48 11.89 9.16
N ALA A 66 -8.44 11.73 7.84
CA ALA A 66 -7.26 11.32 7.10
C ALA A 66 -7.16 12.11 5.79
N ASP A 67 -5.94 12.43 5.40
CA ASP A 67 -5.65 12.97 4.07
C ASP A 67 -5.85 11.90 2.98
N VAL A 68 -5.87 12.35 1.72
CA VAL A 68 -6.17 11.55 0.52
C VAL A 68 -5.45 10.20 0.48
N THR A 69 -6.12 9.16 -0.02
CA THR A 69 -5.42 7.93 -0.45
C THR A 69 -4.72 8.18 -1.78
N GLY A 70 -3.44 8.55 -1.73
CA GLY A 70 -2.59 8.85 -2.88
C GLY A 70 -1.17 9.18 -2.42
N GLY A 71 -0.21 9.32 -3.34
CA GLY A 71 1.19 9.57 -2.96
C GLY A 71 1.80 8.42 -2.14
N SER A 72 1.23 7.23 -2.26
CA SER A 72 1.64 5.97 -1.64
C SER A 72 1.73 6.07 -0.11
N ARG A 73 0.92 6.95 0.51
CA ARG A 73 1.01 7.24 1.94
C ARG A 73 0.29 6.26 2.85
N THR A 74 -0.77 5.60 2.37
CA THR A 74 -1.79 5.02 3.26
C THR A 74 -1.27 3.94 4.21
N THR A 75 -0.56 2.93 3.71
CA THR A 75 0.01 1.86 4.55
C THR A 75 1.05 2.37 5.53
N TYR A 76 1.75 3.46 5.18
CA TYR A 76 2.73 4.13 6.05
C TYR A 76 2.05 4.98 7.13
N ALA A 77 1.26 6.00 6.74
CA ALA A 77 0.72 6.97 7.69
C ALA A 77 -0.49 6.43 8.46
N THR A 78 -1.44 5.77 7.80
CA THR A 78 -2.58 5.15 8.51
C THR A 78 -2.14 3.91 9.28
N GLY A 79 -1.15 3.17 8.78
CA GLY A 79 -0.49 2.09 9.54
C GLY A 79 0.13 2.58 10.85
N PHE A 80 0.89 3.68 10.80
CA PHE A 80 1.43 4.32 12.00
C PHE A 80 0.32 4.78 12.96
N ALA A 81 -0.76 5.37 12.44
CA ALA A 81 -1.92 5.74 13.26
C ALA A 81 -2.54 4.53 13.95
N ALA A 82 -2.62 3.37 13.28
CA ALA A 82 -3.07 2.12 13.88
C ALA A 82 -2.13 1.60 14.97
N VAL A 83 -0.81 1.72 14.78
CA VAL A 83 0.19 1.44 15.83
C VAL A 83 -0.07 2.31 17.06
N LYS A 84 -0.25 3.62 16.87
CA LYS A 84 -0.53 4.54 17.99
C LYS A 84 -1.86 4.24 18.67
N ALA A 85 -2.88 3.88 17.91
CA ALA A 85 -4.18 3.50 18.47
C ALA A 85 -4.05 2.22 19.31
N ALA A 86 -3.28 1.24 18.86
CA ALA A 86 -3.04 -0.02 19.57
C ALA A 86 -2.21 0.18 20.85
N GLU A 87 -1.14 0.99 20.81
CA GLU A 87 -0.37 1.39 21.99
C GLU A 87 -1.26 2.08 23.04
N ASN A 88 -2.09 3.05 22.60
CA ASN A 88 -3.03 3.73 23.49
C ASN A 88 -4.09 2.77 24.06
N LEU A 89 -4.53 1.78 23.28
CA LEU A 89 -5.48 0.78 23.75
C LEU A 89 -4.88 -0.13 24.84
N ILE A 90 -3.61 -0.51 24.70
CA ILE A 90 -2.87 -1.27 25.73
C ILE A 90 -2.86 -0.47 27.04
N GLU A 91 -2.62 0.84 26.99
CA GLU A 91 -2.63 1.69 28.19
C GLU A 91 -4.00 1.74 28.87
N VAL A 92 -5.09 1.81 28.10
CA VAL A 92 -6.46 1.73 28.62
C VAL A 92 -6.70 0.38 29.29
N LEU A 93 -6.24 -0.71 28.67
CA LEU A 93 -6.40 -2.07 29.19
C LEU A 93 -5.54 -2.34 30.43
N LYS A 94 -4.33 -1.76 30.52
CA LYS A 94 -3.53 -1.77 31.75
C LYS A 94 -4.26 -1.08 32.91
N ASP A 95 -4.96 0.03 32.66
CA ASP A 95 -5.81 0.66 33.68
C ASP A 95 -6.94 -0.28 34.14
N ARG A 96 -7.51 -1.09 33.22
CA ARG A 96 -8.54 -2.07 33.59
C ARG A 96 -7.98 -3.21 34.43
N CYS A 97 -6.81 -3.74 34.08
CA CYS A 97 -6.10 -4.71 34.90
C CYS A 97 -5.80 -4.16 36.31
N SER A 98 -5.39 -2.89 36.42
CA SER A 98 -5.13 -2.24 37.71
C SER A 98 -6.37 -2.24 38.62
N VAL A 99 -7.56 -1.99 38.06
CA VAL A 99 -8.83 -2.06 38.80
C VAL A 99 -9.14 -3.50 39.23
N ILE A 100 -9.04 -4.48 38.32
CA ILE A 100 -9.38 -5.88 38.63
C ILE A 100 -8.46 -6.45 39.70
N TRP A 101 -7.16 -6.24 39.56
CA TRP A 101 -6.13 -6.81 40.43
C TRP A 101 -5.86 -5.95 41.67
N SER A 102 -6.41 -4.73 41.75
CA SER A 102 -6.18 -3.78 42.84
C SER A 102 -4.69 -3.50 43.07
N ILE A 103 -3.93 -3.35 41.98
CA ILE A 103 -2.49 -3.02 41.99
C ILE A 103 -2.20 -1.76 41.18
N ASP A 104 -1.02 -1.18 41.35
CA ASP A 104 -0.59 -0.01 40.58
C ASP A 104 -0.42 -0.36 39.09
N LYS A 105 -0.86 0.54 38.20
CA LYS A 105 -0.72 0.38 36.75
C LYS A 105 0.73 0.13 36.31
N ASN A 106 1.69 0.79 36.96
CA ASN A 106 3.12 0.67 36.63
C ASN A 106 3.67 -0.72 37.00
N ASP A 107 2.97 -1.48 37.83
CA ASP A 107 3.31 -2.86 38.14
C ASP A 107 2.70 -3.86 37.13
N ILE A 108 2.02 -3.38 36.08
CA ILE A 108 1.41 -4.20 35.02
C ILE A 108 2.15 -4.00 33.71
N ASP A 109 2.59 -5.10 33.12
CA ASP A 109 3.17 -5.11 31.79
C ASP A 109 2.34 -5.89 30.78
N PHE A 110 2.67 -5.70 29.51
CA PHE A 110 1.99 -6.32 28.39
C PHE A 110 3.02 -6.88 27.41
N ASP A 111 2.87 -8.15 27.07
CA ASP A 111 3.68 -8.82 26.06
C ASP A 111 2.82 -9.81 25.26
N ASN A 112 2.94 -9.75 23.93
CA ASN A 112 2.34 -10.67 22.98
C ASN A 112 0.90 -11.12 23.34
N GLY A 113 0.00 -10.13 23.48
CA GLY A 113 -1.42 -10.38 23.74
C GLY A 113 -1.74 -10.79 25.19
N THR A 114 -0.81 -10.65 26.12
CA THR A 114 -0.99 -11.01 27.53
C THR A 114 -0.59 -9.86 28.45
N PHE A 115 -1.50 -9.46 29.34
CA PHE A 115 -1.24 -8.56 30.46
C PHE A 115 -0.81 -9.38 31.67
N PHE A 116 0.19 -8.93 32.42
CA PHE A 116 0.65 -9.61 33.63
C PHE A 116 1.20 -8.64 34.67
N ALA A 117 1.06 -8.99 35.95
CA ALA A 117 1.69 -8.23 37.02
C ALA A 117 3.17 -8.59 37.14
N THR A 118 4.03 -7.58 37.23
CA THR A 118 5.50 -7.73 37.32
C THR A 118 5.96 -8.32 38.66
N LYS A 119 5.15 -8.15 39.72
CA LYS A 119 5.45 -8.61 41.09
C LYS A 119 4.73 -9.90 41.48
N ASP A 120 3.74 -10.32 40.71
CA ASP A 120 2.97 -11.53 40.96
C ASP A 120 2.68 -12.27 39.64
N PRO A 121 3.40 -13.37 39.34
CA PRO A 121 3.26 -14.09 38.08
C PRO A 121 1.93 -14.86 37.96
N GLU A 122 1.14 -15.00 39.03
CA GLU A 122 -0.20 -15.62 38.95
C GLU A 122 -1.25 -14.67 38.37
N LEU A 123 -1.02 -13.35 38.48
CA LEU A 123 -1.92 -12.32 37.94
C LEU A 123 -1.61 -12.07 36.47
N LYS A 124 -2.38 -12.72 35.60
CA LYS A 124 -2.30 -12.54 34.15
C LYS A 124 -3.66 -12.66 33.48
N PHE A 125 -3.82 -11.92 32.38
CA PHE A 125 -4.93 -12.08 31.46
C PHE A 125 -4.40 -12.06 30.04
N THR A 126 -4.82 -13.03 29.24
CA THR A 126 -4.78 -12.83 27.78
C THR A 126 -5.71 -11.67 27.38
N PHE A 127 -5.49 -11.08 26.21
CA PHE A 127 -6.31 -10.01 25.67
C PHE A 127 -7.80 -10.39 25.68
N LYS A 128 -8.10 -11.62 25.28
CA LYS A 128 -9.46 -12.17 25.24
C LYS A 128 -10.07 -12.37 26.63
N GLU A 129 -9.30 -12.87 27.59
CA GLU A 129 -9.78 -13.02 28.97
C GLU A 129 -10.06 -11.66 29.59
N LEU A 130 -9.19 -10.67 29.39
CA LEU A 130 -9.42 -9.31 29.87
C LEU A 130 -10.66 -8.70 29.22
N ALA A 131 -10.82 -8.85 27.90
CA ALA A 131 -11.98 -8.35 27.16
C ALA A 131 -13.32 -8.87 27.71
N ALA A 132 -13.37 -10.13 28.15
CA ALA A 132 -14.54 -10.74 28.77
C ALA A 132 -14.83 -10.24 30.20
N ASN A 133 -13.89 -9.51 30.84
CA ASN A 133 -13.99 -9.03 32.21
C ASN A 133 -14.04 -7.48 32.30
N LEU A 134 -14.33 -6.77 31.20
CA LEU A 134 -14.33 -5.30 31.17
C LEU A 134 -15.52 -4.65 31.89
N ASP A 135 -16.68 -5.30 31.96
CA ASP A 135 -17.93 -4.69 32.41
C ASP A 135 -17.85 -4.06 33.81
N SER A 136 -17.06 -4.64 34.72
CA SER A 136 -16.89 -4.17 36.11
C SER A 136 -15.78 -3.12 36.28
N THR A 137 -15.12 -2.69 35.19
CA THR A 137 -13.83 -1.96 35.26
C THR A 137 -13.86 -0.53 34.74
N GLY A 138 -15.03 -0.03 34.32
CA GLY A 138 -15.20 1.36 33.86
C GLY A 138 -15.81 1.52 32.46
N GLY A 139 -16.54 0.52 31.97
CA GLY A 139 -17.25 0.58 30.68
C GLY A 139 -16.39 0.17 29.47
N PRO A 140 -16.84 0.49 28.24
CA PRO A 140 -16.16 0.08 27.01
C PRO A 140 -14.68 0.49 26.96
N ALA A 141 -13.84 -0.36 26.37
CA ALA A 141 -12.44 -0.04 26.09
C ALA A 141 -12.30 0.37 24.61
N ALA A 142 -11.88 1.61 24.38
CA ALA A 142 -11.62 2.16 23.07
C ALA A 142 -10.45 3.14 23.12
N ALA A 143 -9.75 3.29 22.01
CA ALA A 143 -8.64 4.23 21.87
C ALA A 143 -8.52 4.72 20.42
N SER A 144 -7.90 5.89 20.27
CA SER A 144 -7.62 6.50 18.97
C SER A 144 -6.13 6.75 18.81
N GLY A 145 -5.65 6.69 17.58
CA GLY A 145 -4.31 7.10 17.19
C GLY A 145 -4.40 8.09 16.05
N SER A 146 -3.73 9.23 16.20
CA SER A 146 -3.65 10.28 15.18
C SER A 146 -2.19 10.65 14.96
N VAL A 147 -1.83 10.87 13.71
CA VAL A 147 -0.48 11.27 13.30
C VAL A 147 -0.53 12.41 12.29
N ASP A 148 0.55 13.18 12.22
CA ASP A 148 0.89 14.07 11.11
C ASP A 148 2.36 13.80 10.77
N LEU A 149 2.58 12.95 9.78
CA LEU A 149 3.93 12.45 9.49
C LEU A 149 4.60 13.24 8.37
N GLU A 150 5.91 13.34 8.45
CA GLU A 150 6.72 13.71 7.29
C GLU A 150 6.72 12.59 6.24
N SER A 151 7.22 12.93 5.05
CA SER A 151 7.43 11.98 3.95
C SER A 151 8.18 10.73 4.40
N ALA A 152 7.77 9.56 3.91
CA ALA A 152 8.52 8.31 4.09
C ALA A 152 9.82 8.26 3.24
N GLY A 153 10.15 9.34 2.55
CA GLY A 153 11.31 9.47 1.67
C GLY A 153 11.03 9.00 0.24
N GLY A 154 12.11 8.91 -0.53
CA GLY A 154 12.07 8.40 -1.90
C GLY A 154 11.96 6.88 -1.93
N ALA A 155 11.06 6.35 -2.74
CA ALA A 155 10.99 4.94 -3.08
C ALA A 155 11.54 4.72 -4.50
N PHE A 156 12.21 3.58 -4.69
CA PHE A 156 12.98 3.29 -5.88
C PHE A 156 12.62 1.93 -6.47
N GLY A 157 12.58 1.87 -7.80
CA GLY A 157 12.39 0.63 -8.55
C GLY A 157 13.24 0.60 -9.79
N THR A 158 13.77 -0.58 -10.11
CA THR A 158 14.55 -0.88 -11.32
C THR A 158 13.83 -1.97 -12.08
N HIS A 159 13.47 -1.69 -13.33
CA HIS A 159 12.71 -2.62 -14.16
C HIS A 159 13.56 -3.05 -15.36
N ILE A 160 13.38 -4.31 -15.76
CA ILE A 160 14.07 -4.94 -16.88
C ILE A 160 12.99 -5.43 -17.83
N VAL A 161 13.15 -5.11 -19.11
CA VAL A 161 12.16 -5.40 -20.16
C VAL A 161 12.86 -6.05 -21.33
N ASP A 162 12.34 -7.20 -21.74
CA ASP A 162 12.64 -7.81 -23.03
C ASP A 162 11.41 -7.67 -23.93
N LEU A 163 11.62 -7.21 -25.16
CA LEU A 163 10.58 -7.04 -26.16
C LEU A 163 11.00 -7.66 -27.48
N ASP A 164 9.99 -8.04 -28.25
CA ASP A 164 10.10 -8.34 -29.67
C ASP A 164 9.40 -7.23 -30.44
N VAL A 165 10.07 -6.68 -31.46
CA VAL A 165 9.51 -5.65 -32.32
C VAL A 165 9.67 -6.03 -33.79
N ASP A 166 8.56 -6.00 -34.51
CA ASP A 166 8.56 -6.18 -35.96
C ASP A 166 8.89 -4.83 -36.63
N PRO A 167 10.03 -4.70 -37.34
CA PRO A 167 10.43 -3.44 -37.95
C PRO A 167 9.51 -3.03 -39.12
N ASP A 168 8.78 -3.95 -39.74
CA ASP A 168 7.89 -3.69 -40.89
C ASP A 168 6.51 -3.18 -40.46
N THR A 169 6.02 -3.60 -39.29
CA THR A 169 4.71 -3.18 -38.77
C THR A 169 4.81 -2.22 -37.59
N GLY A 170 5.93 -2.19 -36.88
CA GLY A 170 6.09 -1.49 -35.61
C GLY A 170 5.37 -2.18 -34.44
N LYS A 171 4.78 -3.36 -34.65
CA LYS A 171 4.15 -4.13 -33.58
C LYS A 171 5.23 -4.52 -32.56
N THR A 172 4.95 -4.25 -31.29
CA THR A 172 5.85 -4.54 -30.18
C THR A 172 5.13 -5.44 -29.17
N ASP A 173 5.73 -6.58 -28.86
CA ASP A 173 5.25 -7.52 -27.85
C ASP A 173 6.24 -7.51 -26.67
N VAL A 174 5.73 -7.37 -25.44
CA VAL A 174 6.55 -7.50 -24.23
C VAL A 174 6.70 -8.99 -23.94
N VAL A 175 7.93 -9.52 -24.03
CA VAL A 175 8.18 -10.96 -23.91
C VAL A 175 8.47 -11.36 -22.47
N ARG A 176 9.18 -10.49 -21.73
CA ARG A 176 9.49 -10.68 -20.32
C ARG A 176 9.60 -9.34 -19.61
N TYR A 177 9.12 -9.30 -18.38
CA TYR A 177 9.20 -8.10 -17.54
C TYR A 177 9.57 -8.48 -16.11
N THR A 178 10.61 -7.85 -15.58
CA THR A 178 10.99 -7.99 -14.17
C THR A 178 10.98 -6.63 -13.49
N ALA A 179 10.26 -6.51 -12.38
CA ALA A 179 10.19 -5.32 -11.55
C ALA A 179 10.89 -5.58 -10.20
N VAL A 180 11.98 -4.87 -9.93
CA VAL A 180 12.71 -4.91 -8.67
C VAL A 180 12.41 -3.63 -7.90
N GLN A 181 11.87 -3.72 -6.69
CA GLN A 181 11.47 -2.54 -5.92
C GLN A 181 11.86 -2.64 -4.46
N ASP A 182 12.40 -1.55 -3.91
CA ASP A 182 12.58 -1.39 -2.46
C ASP A 182 11.25 -1.06 -1.80
N VAL A 183 10.70 -2.03 -1.06
CA VAL A 183 9.37 -1.98 -0.45
C VAL A 183 9.39 -1.67 1.04
N GLY A 184 10.57 -1.38 1.62
CA GLY A 184 10.69 -1.27 3.07
C GLY A 184 10.46 -2.62 3.73
N THR A 185 9.54 -2.69 4.67
CA THR A 185 9.03 -3.95 5.23
C THR A 185 7.74 -4.35 4.54
N THR A 186 7.70 -5.59 4.05
CA THR A 186 6.52 -6.14 3.37
C THR A 186 5.47 -6.58 4.38
N ILE A 187 4.36 -5.85 4.49
CA ILE A 187 3.25 -6.23 5.37
C ILE A 187 2.56 -7.50 4.86
N TYR A 188 2.16 -7.52 3.59
CA TYR A 188 1.51 -8.68 2.98
C TYR A 188 2.01 -8.90 1.55
N PRO A 189 2.90 -9.88 1.32
CA PRO A 189 3.63 -10.03 0.06
C PRO A 189 2.74 -10.12 -1.18
N ALA A 190 1.62 -10.82 -1.12
CA ALA A 190 0.74 -10.97 -2.27
C ALA A 190 0.12 -9.63 -2.71
N TYR A 191 -0.21 -8.73 -1.79
CA TYR A 191 -0.72 -7.40 -2.13
C TYR A 191 0.37 -6.49 -2.69
N CYS A 192 1.59 -6.56 -2.12
CA CYS A 192 2.73 -5.81 -2.65
C CYS A 192 3.05 -6.25 -4.09
N ILE A 193 3.11 -7.56 -4.35
CA ILE A 193 3.32 -8.12 -5.69
C ILE A 193 2.21 -7.65 -6.64
N GLY A 194 0.94 -7.79 -6.25
CA GLY A 194 -0.19 -7.38 -7.09
C GLY A 194 -0.19 -5.88 -7.43
N ASN A 195 0.14 -5.01 -6.47
CA ASN A 195 0.27 -3.57 -6.70
C ASN A 195 1.43 -3.27 -7.67
N ILE A 196 2.57 -3.96 -7.52
CA ILE A 196 3.72 -3.78 -8.41
C ILE A 196 3.37 -4.20 -9.84
N GLN A 197 2.72 -5.36 -10.00
CA GLN A 197 2.25 -5.85 -11.30
C GLN A 197 1.26 -4.87 -11.93
N GLY A 198 0.28 -4.38 -11.16
CA GLY A 198 -0.71 -3.42 -11.66
C GLY A 198 -0.07 -2.11 -12.13
N GLY A 199 0.86 -1.53 -11.36
CA GLY A 199 1.56 -0.31 -11.75
C GLY A 199 2.44 -0.52 -13.00
N VAL A 200 3.09 -1.69 -13.12
CA VAL A 200 3.84 -2.05 -14.34
C VAL A 200 2.91 -2.12 -15.54
N VAL A 201 1.76 -2.78 -15.45
CA VAL A 201 0.77 -2.87 -16.54
C VAL A 201 0.34 -1.48 -16.98
N GLN A 202 0.02 -0.59 -16.04
CA GLN A 202 -0.35 0.80 -16.35
C GLN A 202 0.77 1.54 -17.10
N GLY A 203 2.02 1.41 -16.65
CA GLY A 203 3.13 2.07 -17.32
C GLY A 203 3.47 1.45 -18.67
N ILE A 204 3.26 0.14 -18.88
CA ILE A 204 3.38 -0.47 -20.21
C ILE A 204 2.30 0.06 -21.14
N GLY A 205 1.06 0.17 -20.65
CA GLY A 205 -0.06 0.78 -21.36
C GLY A 205 0.29 2.19 -21.84
N TRP A 206 0.75 3.06 -20.94
CA TRP A 206 1.24 4.40 -21.29
C TRP A 206 2.47 4.37 -22.22
N GLY A 207 3.37 3.41 -22.04
CA GLY A 207 4.55 3.26 -22.88
C GLY A 207 4.25 2.90 -24.33
N LEU A 208 3.22 2.07 -24.60
CA LEU A 208 2.98 1.48 -25.93
C LEU A 208 1.68 1.92 -26.60
N ASN A 209 0.61 2.20 -25.85
CA ASN A 209 -0.75 2.25 -26.39
C ASN A 209 -1.57 3.47 -25.96
N GLU A 210 -1.54 3.84 -24.68
CA GLU A 210 -2.48 4.77 -24.07
C GLU A 210 -2.10 6.23 -24.38
N GLU A 211 -3.02 6.95 -25.01
CA GLU A 211 -2.93 8.40 -25.27
C GLU A 211 -4.33 8.99 -25.40
N TYR A 212 -4.45 10.30 -25.18
CA TYR A 212 -5.69 11.04 -25.45
C TYR A 212 -5.64 11.67 -26.84
N PHE A 213 -6.67 11.43 -27.64
CA PHE A 213 -6.86 12.12 -28.91
C PHE A 213 -7.84 13.26 -28.73
N MET A 214 -7.37 14.50 -28.89
CA MET A 214 -8.20 15.68 -28.80
C MET A 214 -8.64 16.15 -30.19
N THR A 215 -9.93 16.38 -30.38
CA THR A 215 -10.48 16.98 -31.58
C THR A 215 -10.19 18.49 -31.62
N LYS A 216 -10.36 19.12 -32.78
CA LYS A 216 -10.09 20.57 -32.97
C LYS A 216 -10.99 21.47 -32.11
N ASP A 217 -12.17 20.99 -31.77
CA ASP A 217 -13.15 21.65 -30.88
C ASP A 217 -12.92 21.34 -29.40
N GLY A 218 -11.90 20.53 -29.06
CA GLY A 218 -11.47 20.28 -27.67
C GLY A 218 -12.14 19.08 -27.01
N ALA A 219 -12.91 18.27 -27.73
CA ALA A 219 -13.46 17.02 -27.22
C ALA A 219 -12.42 15.89 -27.27
N GLN A 220 -12.51 14.91 -26.38
CA GLN A 220 -11.73 13.68 -26.49
C GLN A 220 -12.41 12.73 -27.50
N ALA A 221 -11.67 12.31 -28.53
CA ALA A 221 -12.15 11.45 -29.59
C ALA A 221 -12.20 9.97 -29.19
N ASN A 222 -11.30 9.52 -28.31
CA ASN A 222 -11.16 8.13 -27.88
C ASN A 222 -11.62 7.94 -26.42
N THR A 223 -12.91 8.14 -26.15
CA THR A 223 -13.48 8.02 -24.80
C THR A 223 -13.93 6.60 -24.43
N SER A 224 -13.91 5.68 -25.40
CA SER A 224 -14.28 4.28 -25.21
C SER A 224 -13.06 3.41 -24.93
N TYR A 225 -13.25 2.27 -24.23
CA TYR A 225 -12.17 1.28 -24.06
C TYR A 225 -11.77 0.54 -25.35
N LEU A 226 -12.50 0.74 -26.44
CA LEU A 226 -12.08 0.24 -27.75
C LEU A 226 -10.94 1.09 -28.32
N ASP A 227 -11.04 2.41 -28.14
CA ASP A 227 -10.15 3.39 -28.76
C ASP A 227 -9.07 3.90 -27.78
N TYR A 228 -9.36 3.91 -26.48
CA TYR A 228 -8.36 4.06 -25.43
C TYR A 228 -7.86 2.67 -25.03
N ARG A 229 -6.79 2.23 -25.70
CA ARG A 229 -6.33 0.84 -25.65
C ARG A 229 -5.50 0.54 -24.41
N MET A 230 -6.19 0.19 -23.33
CA MET A 230 -5.57 -0.43 -22.17
C MET A 230 -5.07 -1.85 -22.51
N PRO A 231 -3.92 -2.30 -21.96
CA PRO A 231 -3.48 -3.67 -22.10
C PRO A 231 -4.50 -4.69 -21.57
N THR A 232 -4.59 -5.83 -22.25
CA THR A 232 -5.37 -7.00 -21.84
C THR A 232 -4.46 -8.12 -21.35
N ALA A 233 -5.06 -9.17 -20.77
CA ALA A 233 -4.32 -10.35 -20.34
C ALA A 233 -3.63 -11.13 -21.48
N LEU A 234 -3.96 -10.84 -22.74
CA LEU A 234 -3.31 -11.45 -23.91
C LEU A 234 -2.13 -10.62 -24.42
N ASP A 235 -2.00 -9.36 -23.98
CA ASP A 235 -0.97 -8.45 -24.47
C ASP A 235 0.34 -8.56 -23.67
N LEU A 236 0.27 -9.11 -22.46
CA LEU A 236 1.36 -9.05 -21.49
C LEU A 236 1.73 -10.43 -20.92
N PRO A 237 3.02 -10.66 -20.63
CA PRO A 237 3.46 -11.84 -19.90
C PRO A 237 3.16 -11.67 -18.41
N ASN A 238 3.40 -12.72 -17.63
CA ASN A 238 3.50 -12.55 -16.18
C ASN A 238 4.67 -11.60 -15.86
N ILE A 239 4.42 -10.65 -14.98
CA ILE A 239 5.43 -9.70 -14.50
C ILE A 239 6.08 -10.30 -13.26
N ASP A 240 7.38 -10.59 -13.35
CA ASP A 240 8.19 -11.09 -12.25
C ASP A 240 8.50 -9.95 -11.28
N VAL A 241 8.20 -10.14 -9.99
CA VAL A 241 8.41 -9.11 -8.96
C VAL A 241 9.48 -9.57 -7.98
N VAL A 242 10.47 -8.71 -7.75
CA VAL A 242 11.49 -8.88 -6.71
C VAL A 242 11.28 -7.81 -5.65
N LEU A 243 10.89 -8.24 -4.46
CA LEU A 243 10.76 -7.40 -3.29
C LEU A 243 12.13 -7.25 -2.62
N VAL A 244 12.65 -6.01 -2.59
CA VAL A 244 13.86 -5.67 -1.84
C VAL A 244 13.42 -5.07 -0.51
N GLU A 245 13.78 -5.71 0.60
CA GLU A 245 13.38 -5.25 1.92
C GLU A 245 14.47 -4.42 2.59
N LYS A 246 14.30 -3.10 2.56
CA LYS A 246 15.15 -2.16 3.31
C LYS A 246 14.29 -1.31 4.25
N PRO A 247 14.10 -1.75 5.51
CA PRO A 247 13.22 -1.10 6.47
C PRO A 247 13.41 0.41 6.55
N ASN A 248 12.30 1.15 6.51
CA ASN A 248 12.27 2.60 6.68
C ASN A 248 12.43 2.98 8.17
N PRO A 249 13.51 3.70 8.57
CA PRO A 249 13.71 4.08 9.97
C PRO A 249 12.63 5.03 10.52
N GLY A 250 11.84 5.69 9.65
CA GLY A 250 10.75 6.57 10.05
C GLY A 250 9.44 5.88 10.44
N HIS A 251 9.37 4.54 10.37
CA HIS A 251 8.18 3.77 10.70
C HIS A 251 8.49 2.67 11.72
N PRO A 252 7.65 2.42 12.75
CA PRO A 252 7.89 1.40 13.78
C PRO A 252 8.22 0.01 13.21
N PHE A 253 7.53 -0.37 12.15
CA PHE A 253 7.75 -1.63 11.43
C PHE A 253 8.61 -1.53 10.17
N GLY A 254 9.20 -0.37 9.84
CA GLY A 254 9.99 -0.23 8.62
C GLY A 254 9.19 -0.05 7.32
N VAL A 255 7.89 0.23 7.40
CA VAL A 255 6.97 0.32 6.26
C VAL A 255 7.23 1.55 5.39
N ARG A 256 6.99 1.39 4.09
CA ARG A 256 6.81 2.47 3.12
C ARG A 256 5.71 2.12 2.13
N GLY A 257 5.33 3.08 1.30
CA GLY A 257 4.41 2.87 0.19
C GLY A 257 5.06 2.21 -1.02
N VAL A 258 4.25 1.43 -1.73
CA VAL A 258 4.71 0.66 -2.91
C VAL A 258 3.93 0.94 -4.19
N GLY A 259 2.76 1.58 -4.10
CA GLY A 259 1.75 1.58 -5.17
C GLY A 259 2.14 2.32 -6.46
N GLU A 260 2.83 3.46 -6.35
CA GLU A 260 3.06 4.34 -7.51
C GLU A 260 4.49 4.28 -8.08
N VAL A 261 5.44 3.68 -7.38
CA VAL A 261 6.79 3.42 -7.94
C VAL A 261 6.76 2.63 -9.26
N PRO A 262 5.93 1.57 -9.43
CA PRO A 262 6.03 0.67 -10.57
C PRO A 262 5.53 1.27 -11.90
N ILE A 263 4.71 2.32 -11.87
CA ILE A 263 4.25 3.00 -13.09
C ILE A 263 5.35 3.89 -13.70
N CYS A 264 6.35 4.31 -12.92
CA CYS A 264 7.36 5.25 -13.43
C CYS A 264 8.39 4.63 -14.41
N PRO A 265 8.98 3.43 -14.15
CA PRO A 265 10.00 2.85 -15.02
C PRO A 265 9.57 2.40 -16.43
N PRO A 266 8.36 1.84 -16.66
CA PRO A 266 8.02 1.19 -17.92
C PRO A 266 8.32 1.99 -19.19
N ILE A 267 7.98 3.27 -19.26
CA ILE A 267 8.18 4.09 -20.47
C ILE A 267 9.67 4.13 -20.86
N ALA A 268 10.55 4.42 -19.89
CA ALA A 268 11.98 4.49 -20.14
C ALA A 268 12.56 3.10 -20.47
N ALA A 269 12.16 2.07 -19.73
CA ALA A 269 12.65 0.71 -19.95
C ALA A 269 12.26 0.16 -21.33
N ILE A 270 11.03 0.44 -21.79
CA ILE A 270 10.57 0.11 -23.15
C ILE A 270 11.36 0.91 -24.19
N GLY A 271 11.54 2.21 -23.98
CA GLY A 271 12.31 3.06 -24.90
C GLY A 271 13.77 2.60 -25.06
N ASP A 272 14.41 2.20 -23.97
CA ASP A 272 15.78 1.64 -23.99
C ASP A 272 15.82 0.26 -24.66
N ALA A 273 14.84 -0.59 -24.42
CA ALA A 273 14.74 -1.89 -25.08
C ALA A 273 14.50 -1.76 -26.60
N LEU A 274 13.64 -0.83 -27.02
CA LEU A 274 13.44 -0.50 -28.44
C LEU A 274 14.71 0.09 -29.06
N HIS A 275 15.45 0.92 -28.31
CA HIS A 275 16.73 1.43 -28.77
C HIS A 275 17.76 0.33 -28.98
N ASN A 276 17.84 -0.62 -28.06
CA ASN A 276 18.71 -1.78 -28.20
C ASN A 276 18.31 -2.64 -29.43
N ALA A 277 17.00 -2.84 -29.67
CA ALA A 277 16.52 -3.65 -30.77
C ALA A 277 16.66 -2.99 -32.15
N LEU A 278 16.41 -1.67 -32.25
CA LEU A 278 16.28 -0.95 -33.53
C LEU A 278 17.42 0.05 -33.81
N GLY A 279 18.28 0.32 -32.83
CA GLY A 279 19.35 1.32 -32.94
C GLY A 279 18.86 2.77 -33.01
N LYS A 280 17.58 3.04 -32.70
CA LYS A 280 16.95 4.38 -32.74
C LYS A 280 16.50 4.82 -31.35
N ARG A 281 16.54 6.12 -31.08
CA ARG A 281 16.04 6.68 -29.81
C ARG A 281 14.59 7.13 -29.99
N PHE A 282 13.76 6.84 -29.00
CA PHE A 282 12.36 7.23 -28.94
C PHE A 282 12.19 8.29 -27.85
N TYR A 283 11.68 9.46 -28.22
CA TYR A 283 11.52 10.60 -27.28
C TYR A 283 10.07 10.90 -26.94
N ASP A 284 9.11 10.25 -27.61
CA ASP A 284 7.68 10.50 -27.45
C ASP A 284 6.93 9.20 -27.13
N ALA A 285 6.23 9.18 -26.00
CA ALA A 285 5.27 8.13 -25.63
C ALA A 285 3.84 8.50 -26.10
N PRO A 286 2.98 7.51 -26.40
CA PRO A 286 3.29 6.09 -26.49
C PRO A 286 4.11 5.73 -27.74
N MET A 287 4.98 4.73 -27.63
CA MET A 287 5.76 4.14 -28.73
C MET A 287 4.90 3.16 -29.54
N LYS A 288 3.74 3.64 -30.00
CA LYS A 288 2.78 2.88 -30.81
C LYS A 288 3.34 2.55 -32.21
N PRO A 289 2.79 1.56 -32.93
CA PRO A 289 3.33 1.10 -34.21
C PRO A 289 3.59 2.22 -35.23
N GLY A 290 2.64 3.15 -35.41
CA GLY A 290 2.82 4.29 -36.32
C GLY A 290 4.02 5.16 -35.95
N ARG A 291 4.23 5.43 -34.66
CA ARG A 291 5.39 6.21 -34.20
C ARG A 291 6.70 5.46 -34.42
N ILE A 292 6.71 4.15 -34.20
CA ILE A 292 7.88 3.31 -34.48
C ILE A 292 8.24 3.37 -35.97
N LEU A 293 7.25 3.20 -36.86
CA LEU A 293 7.47 3.25 -38.30
C LEU A 293 7.93 4.63 -38.78
N ASN A 294 7.43 5.72 -38.19
CA ASN A 294 7.90 7.07 -38.50
C ASN A 294 9.37 7.27 -38.10
N VAL A 295 9.76 6.87 -36.88
CA VAL A 295 11.16 6.93 -36.42
C VAL A 295 12.10 6.08 -37.30
N LEU A 296 11.60 4.97 -37.86
CA LEU A 296 12.31 4.13 -38.82
C LEU A 296 12.33 4.70 -40.25
N GLY A 297 11.62 5.79 -40.53
CA GLY A 297 11.51 6.43 -41.84
C GLY A 297 10.66 5.64 -42.85
N LYS A 298 9.78 4.75 -42.37
CA LYS A 298 8.89 3.93 -43.22
C LYS A 298 7.58 4.63 -43.54
N ILE A 299 7.15 5.55 -42.71
CA ILE A 299 5.99 6.42 -42.93
C ILE A 299 6.33 7.86 -42.55
N THR A 300 5.53 8.80 -43.02
CA THR A 300 5.55 10.21 -42.60
C THR A 300 4.21 10.55 -41.96
N ASP A 301 4.23 11.31 -40.87
CA ASP A 301 3.02 11.84 -40.22
C ASP A 301 2.16 12.71 -41.15
#